data_AF-A0A0J8U303-F1
#
_entry.id   AF-A0A0J8U303-F1
#
_cell.length_a   1.000
_cell.length_b   1.000
_cell.length_c   1.000
_cell.angle_alpha   90.00
_cell.angle_beta   90.00
_cell.angle_gamma   90.00
#
_symmetry.space_group_name_H-M   'P 1'
#
loop_
_entity.id
_entity.type
_entity.pdbx_description
1 polymer ?
#
loop_
_entity_poly.entity_id
_entity_poly.type
_entity_poly.pdbx_seq_one_letter_code
_entity_poly.pdbx_strand_id
1 'polypeptide(L)'
;MDSYHWKYATRIRQYPQTAVLKELEYAFRIAFLSSEHLYISASALMENAHSRTILKRHRTLIETGHVTVIGAEETLQEHNETKLKEHYHSTNEPEVRESYKRRIRMPIPYEERAVEVGETIHHLWMRQLESGIERFFVEGGCPSTSDTWWERVPSMLEGAAFVAPHILEIAEITPKLFPRPPSLYSIADAGYAEAHCSNLAAALISDLVYLDLTDASLLGDVALVSYKRAREALARNNLLDFVRACSAEELLGLRSSISLTQLIHSKTESDNAIVDLGQHDSRARPNILYLHLEAHMGDSYNVSHISGSSLNLGSFNNNSPRLEVDSAQDALVVLEQLRDLLAEHPNALSEIAPVQKALEAGDTEAARTRWDGFRQALTTTGLAIGMGERTVHLIESISNFLN
;
A
#
# COMPACT_ATOMS: atom_id res chain seq x y z
N MET A 1 -0.10 1.70 8.06
CA MET A 1 0.91 2.07 7.03
C MET A 1 2.26 2.41 7.67
N ASP A 2 3.28 1.60 7.37
CA ASP A 2 4.71 1.70 7.77
C ASP A 2 5.48 2.51 6.73
N SER A 3 6.77 2.62 6.97
CA SER A 3 7.75 2.87 5.92
C SER A 3 7.65 1.90 4.73
N TYR A 4 7.38 0.61 4.96
CA TYR A 4 7.31 -0.43 3.94
C TYR A 4 6.14 -0.25 2.95
N HIS A 5 4.90 -0.25 3.42
CA HIS A 5 3.68 -0.06 2.63
C HIS A 5 3.74 1.25 1.86
N TRP A 6 4.33 2.28 2.48
CA TRP A 6 4.62 3.52 1.79
C TRP A 6 5.60 3.33 0.62
N LYS A 7 6.75 2.68 0.85
CA LYS A 7 7.75 2.37 -0.21
C LYS A 7 7.14 1.47 -1.28
N TYR A 8 6.35 0.46 -0.90
CA TYR A 8 5.69 -0.44 -1.83
C TYR A 8 4.69 0.31 -2.71
N ALA A 9 3.77 1.08 -2.12
CA ALA A 9 2.80 1.87 -2.88
C ALA A 9 3.47 2.91 -3.80
N THR A 10 4.49 3.63 -3.31
CA THR A 10 5.05 4.79 -4.02
C THR A 10 6.24 4.47 -4.91
N ARG A 11 7.09 3.51 -4.54
CA ARG A 11 8.29 3.14 -5.31
C ARG A 11 8.05 1.92 -6.20
N ILE A 12 7.34 0.90 -5.71
CA ILE A 12 7.10 -0.34 -6.45
C ILE A 12 5.86 -0.21 -7.34
N ARG A 13 4.71 0.14 -6.76
CA ARG A 13 3.44 0.34 -7.50
C ARG A 13 3.35 1.69 -8.20
N GLN A 14 4.27 2.61 -7.88
CA GLN A 14 4.36 3.96 -8.48
C GLN A 14 3.03 4.73 -8.39
N TYR A 15 2.28 4.54 -7.29
CA TYR A 15 1.08 5.31 -7.03
C TYR A 15 1.44 6.74 -6.64
N PRO A 16 0.64 7.74 -7.07
CA PRO A 16 0.87 9.13 -6.67
C PRO A 16 0.82 9.25 -5.15
N GLN A 17 1.85 9.86 -4.55
CA GLN A 17 1.93 10.05 -3.10
C GLN A 17 0.68 10.73 -2.53
N THR A 18 0.13 11.70 -3.26
CA THR A 18 -1.11 12.40 -2.89
C THR A 18 -2.32 11.49 -2.81
N ALA A 19 -2.41 10.48 -3.69
CA ALA A 19 -3.50 9.50 -3.68
C ALA A 19 -3.37 8.54 -2.48
N VAL A 20 -2.14 8.03 -2.23
CA VAL A 20 -1.82 7.18 -1.08
C VAL A 20 -2.16 7.88 0.23
N LEU A 21 -1.77 9.15 0.39
CA LEU A 21 -2.04 9.92 1.60
C LEU A 21 -3.52 10.23 1.81
N LYS A 22 -4.24 10.57 0.73
CA LYS A 22 -5.69 10.80 0.79
C LYS A 22 -6.43 9.53 1.19
N GLU A 23 -6.04 8.38 0.64
CA GLU A 23 -6.62 7.11 1.02
C GLU A 23 -6.28 6.75 2.47
N LEU A 24 -5.04 6.93 2.91
CA LEU A 24 -4.63 6.70 4.30
C LEU A 24 -5.44 7.55 5.29
N GLU A 25 -5.54 8.85 5.05
CA GLU A 25 -6.30 9.74 5.94
C GLU A 25 -7.78 9.33 5.97
N TYR A 26 -8.33 8.96 4.83
CA TYR A 26 -9.74 8.63 4.75
C TYR A 26 -10.05 7.24 5.32
N ALA A 27 -9.17 6.26 5.12
CA ALA A 27 -9.26 4.94 5.73
C ALA A 27 -9.21 5.03 7.25
N PHE A 28 -8.32 5.88 7.81
CA PHE A 28 -8.30 6.17 9.24
C PHE A 28 -9.65 6.70 9.76
N ARG A 29 -10.26 7.65 9.04
CA ARG A 29 -11.57 8.21 9.41
C ARG A 29 -12.69 7.18 9.32
N ILE A 30 -12.71 6.35 8.28
CA ILE A 30 -13.68 5.25 8.13
C ILE A 30 -13.52 4.22 9.25
N ALA A 31 -12.28 3.85 9.57
CA ALA A 31 -11.97 2.93 10.66
C ALA A 31 -12.49 3.48 11.99
N PHE A 32 -12.23 4.75 12.29
CA PHE A 32 -12.75 5.39 13.49
C PHE A 32 -14.29 5.41 13.54
N LEU A 33 -14.97 5.75 12.43
CA LEU A 33 -16.44 5.79 12.39
C LEU A 33 -17.08 4.40 12.53
N SER A 34 -16.35 3.36 12.13
CA SER A 34 -16.83 1.98 12.11
C SER A 34 -16.51 1.23 13.41
N SER A 35 -15.79 1.85 14.36
CA SER A 35 -15.33 1.16 15.56
C SER A 35 -15.79 1.76 16.88
N GLU A 36 -15.64 0.99 17.96
CA GLU A 36 -15.66 1.51 19.35
C GLU A 36 -14.30 2.06 19.77
N HIS A 37 -13.26 1.36 19.35
CA HIS A 37 -11.89 1.72 19.63
C HIS A 37 -11.04 1.51 18.39
N LEU A 38 -10.04 2.37 18.20
CA LEU A 38 -9.10 2.29 17.09
C LEU A 38 -7.72 1.95 17.62
N TYR A 39 -7.21 0.78 17.23
CA TYR A 39 -5.85 0.37 17.56
C TYR A 39 -4.89 0.70 16.43
N ILE A 40 -3.69 1.18 16.78
CA ILE A 40 -2.62 1.53 15.83
C ILE A 40 -1.33 0.87 16.29
N SER A 41 -0.63 0.17 15.42
CA SER A 41 0.68 -0.39 15.76
C SER A 41 1.71 0.69 16.09
N ALA A 42 2.54 0.44 17.11
CA ALA A 42 3.67 1.28 17.48
C ALA A 42 4.65 1.48 16.31
N SER A 43 4.92 0.42 15.53
CA SER A 43 5.76 0.49 14.32
C SER A 43 5.19 1.49 13.31
N ALA A 44 3.86 1.57 13.14
CA ALA A 44 3.20 2.54 12.24
C ALA A 44 3.47 3.99 12.65
N LEU A 45 3.44 4.24 13.95
CA LEU A 45 3.70 5.54 14.54
C LEU A 45 5.18 5.93 14.43
N MET A 46 6.10 4.98 14.63
CA MET A 46 7.54 5.21 14.63
C MET A 46 8.10 5.35 13.22
N GLU A 47 7.73 4.47 12.31
CA GLU A 47 8.34 4.38 10.99
C GLU A 47 7.81 5.42 10.00
N ASN A 48 6.52 5.76 10.10
CA ASN A 48 5.86 6.58 9.09
C ASN A 48 5.52 7.99 9.60
N ALA A 49 6.11 9.01 8.95
CA ALA A 49 5.85 10.41 9.28
C ALA A 49 4.41 10.86 9.01
N HIS A 50 3.73 10.25 8.04
CA HIS A 50 2.35 10.56 7.70
C HIS A 50 1.39 10.01 8.75
N SER A 51 1.62 8.80 9.27
CA SER A 51 0.87 8.26 10.41
C SER A 51 0.93 9.20 11.62
N ARG A 52 2.12 9.73 11.95
CA ARG A 52 2.25 10.76 13.00
C ARG A 52 1.49 12.04 12.69
N THR A 53 1.50 12.49 11.44
CA THR A 53 0.79 13.70 11.02
C THR A 53 -0.71 13.53 11.15
N ILE A 54 -1.25 12.39 10.72
CA ILE A 54 -2.67 12.05 10.88
C ILE A 54 -3.04 12.05 12.36
N LEU A 55 -2.25 11.39 13.20
CA LEU A 55 -2.51 11.33 14.64
C LEU A 55 -2.46 12.71 15.31
N LYS A 56 -1.48 13.54 14.95
CA LYS A 56 -1.43 14.93 15.43
C LYS A 56 -2.65 15.75 15.01
N ARG A 57 -3.14 15.58 13.79
CA ARG A 57 -4.35 16.26 13.30
C ARG A 57 -5.62 15.78 14.00
N HIS A 58 -5.61 14.55 14.49
CA HIS A 58 -6.73 13.93 15.21
C HIS A 58 -6.42 13.75 16.71
N ARG A 59 -5.63 14.65 17.29
CA ARG A 59 -5.20 14.60 18.70
C ARG A 59 -6.39 14.46 19.66
N THR A 60 -7.50 15.13 19.37
CA THR A 60 -8.72 15.05 20.18
C THR A 60 -9.20 13.61 20.36
N LEU A 61 -9.12 12.77 19.32
CA LEU A 61 -9.53 11.36 19.39
C LEU A 61 -8.64 10.52 20.31
N ILE A 62 -7.36 10.89 20.40
CA ILE A 62 -6.36 10.27 21.27
C ILE A 62 -6.62 10.70 22.72
N GLU A 63 -6.82 11.99 22.95
CA GLU A 63 -7.06 12.56 24.29
C GLU A 63 -8.36 12.07 24.92
N THR A 64 -9.38 11.79 24.11
CA THR A 64 -10.64 11.18 24.56
C THR A 64 -10.56 9.66 24.70
N GLY A 65 -9.41 9.04 24.44
CA GLY A 65 -9.20 7.60 24.62
C GLY A 65 -9.87 6.72 23.57
N HIS A 66 -10.13 7.21 22.36
CA HIS A 66 -10.67 6.38 21.27
C HIS A 66 -9.60 5.77 20.36
N VAL A 67 -8.35 6.20 20.53
CA VAL A 67 -7.20 5.74 19.75
C VAL A 67 -6.10 5.32 20.72
N THR A 68 -5.68 4.07 20.62
CA THR A 68 -4.57 3.51 21.42
C THR A 68 -3.50 2.95 20.50
N VAL A 69 -2.24 3.15 20.88
CA VAL A 69 -1.10 2.51 20.23
C VAL A 69 -0.78 1.20 20.93
N ILE A 70 -0.47 0.17 20.15
CA ILE A 70 -0.19 -1.17 20.66
C ILE A 70 1.17 -1.67 20.19
N GLY A 71 1.84 -2.45 21.02
CA GLY A 71 3.10 -3.12 20.73
C GLY A 71 3.31 -4.31 21.67
N ALA A 72 4.31 -5.14 21.40
CA ALA A 72 4.56 -6.34 22.19
C ALA A 72 5.27 -6.04 23.52
N GLU A 73 5.91 -4.87 23.62
CA GLU A 73 6.71 -4.43 24.76
C GLU A 73 5.85 -3.65 25.77
N GLU A 74 6.31 -3.51 27.02
CA GLU A 74 5.53 -2.85 28.08
C GLU A 74 5.38 -1.34 27.83
N THR A 75 6.37 -0.74 27.16
CA THR A 75 6.36 0.68 26.82
C THR A 75 6.75 0.95 25.38
N LEU A 76 6.27 2.09 24.85
CA LEU A 76 6.69 2.59 23.54
C LEU A 76 8.21 2.85 23.46
N GLN A 77 8.86 3.13 24.59
CA GLN A 77 10.31 3.27 24.63
C GLN A 77 11.01 1.93 24.45
N GLU A 78 10.57 0.90 25.17
CA GLU A 78 11.10 -0.46 25.03
C GLU A 78 10.87 -0.98 23.62
N HIS A 79 9.69 -0.77 23.04
CA HIS A 79 9.42 -1.09 21.63
C HIS A 79 10.48 -0.50 20.69
N ASN A 80 10.86 0.78 20.89
CA ASN A 80 11.89 1.41 20.08
C ASN A 80 13.27 0.79 20.26
N GLU A 81 13.63 0.49 21.51
CA GLU A 81 14.92 -0.10 21.85
C GLU A 81 15.04 -1.52 21.29
N THR A 82 14.00 -2.34 21.44
CA THR A 82 13.91 -3.69 20.88
C THR A 82 13.99 -3.66 19.35
N LYS A 83 13.18 -2.84 18.68
CA LYS A 83 13.22 -2.71 17.21
C LYS A 83 14.60 -2.28 16.69
N LEU A 84 15.25 -1.32 17.35
CA LEU A 84 16.60 -0.87 16.97
C LEU A 84 17.68 -1.95 17.20
N LYS A 85 17.55 -2.73 18.27
CA LYS A 85 18.53 -3.76 18.66
C LYS A 85 18.40 -5.04 17.84
N GLU A 86 17.18 -5.48 17.56
CA GLU A 86 16.92 -6.81 17.00
C GLU A 86 16.71 -6.73 15.48
N HIS A 87 15.93 -5.75 15.02
CA HIS A 87 15.50 -5.69 13.63
C HIS A 87 16.33 -4.74 12.76
N TYR A 88 16.87 -3.65 13.33
CA TYR A 88 17.62 -2.61 12.59
C TYR A 88 19.10 -2.50 13.02
N HIS A 89 19.68 -3.62 13.46
CA HIS A 89 21.07 -3.69 13.94
C HIS A 89 22.09 -3.46 12.82
N SER A 90 21.75 -3.77 11.56
CA SER A 90 22.59 -3.58 10.38
C SER A 90 22.43 -2.19 9.74
N THR A 91 23.43 -1.75 8.96
CA THR A 91 23.46 -0.47 8.24
C THR A 91 22.48 -0.36 7.07
N ASN A 92 21.64 -1.37 6.84
CA ASN A 92 20.92 -1.51 5.57
C ASN A 92 19.69 -0.59 5.44
N GLU A 93 19.15 -0.04 6.54
CA GLU A 93 18.03 0.91 6.51
C GLU A 93 18.23 2.16 7.40
N PRO A 94 19.14 3.07 7.03
CA PRO A 94 19.44 4.26 7.84
C PRO A 94 18.23 5.18 8.01
N GLU A 95 17.32 5.25 7.03
CA GLU A 95 16.10 6.07 7.09
C GLU A 95 15.11 5.58 8.17
N VAL A 96 14.88 4.27 8.26
CA VAL A 96 13.97 3.67 9.24
C VAL A 96 14.59 3.76 10.62
N ARG A 97 15.88 3.43 10.76
CA ARG A 97 16.61 3.59 12.02
C ARG A 97 16.54 5.03 12.54
N GLU A 98 16.69 6.02 11.68
CA GLU A 98 16.59 7.42 12.09
C GLU A 98 15.17 7.82 12.52
N SER A 99 14.13 7.20 11.96
CA SER A 99 12.75 7.43 12.41
C SER A 99 12.51 6.95 13.84
N TYR A 100 13.11 5.83 14.26
CA TYR A 100 13.03 5.31 15.63
C TYR A 100 13.77 6.15 16.67
N LYS A 101 14.79 6.92 16.26
CA LYS A 101 15.47 7.87 17.16
C LYS A 101 14.65 9.13 17.47
N ARG A 102 13.58 9.38 16.71
CA ARG A 102 12.77 10.59 16.88
C ARG A 102 11.85 10.44 18.08
N ARG A 103 11.99 11.33 19.07
CA ARG A 103 11.07 11.39 20.20
C ARG A 103 9.66 11.75 19.75
N ILE A 104 8.68 10.93 20.11
CA ILE A 104 7.27 11.28 20.01
C ILE A 104 6.92 12.23 21.14
N ARG A 105 6.42 13.41 20.80
CA ARG A 105 6.10 14.49 21.75
C ARG A 105 4.62 14.61 22.08
N MET A 106 3.80 13.68 21.62
CA MET A 106 2.36 13.69 21.88
C MET A 106 2.03 12.59 22.89
N PRO A 107 1.22 12.86 23.93
CA PRO A 107 0.76 11.82 24.84
C PRO A 107 -0.16 10.89 24.05
N ILE A 108 0.28 9.66 23.80
CA ILE A 108 -0.52 8.61 23.19
C ILE A 108 -0.65 7.48 24.20
N PRO A 109 -1.88 7.02 24.50
CA PRO A 109 -2.09 5.79 25.24
C PRO A 109 -1.35 4.64 24.53
N TYR A 110 -0.51 3.95 25.28
CA TYR A 110 0.19 2.77 24.82
C TYR A 110 -0.30 1.57 25.63
N GLU A 111 -0.58 0.47 24.95
CA GLU A 111 -1.04 -0.76 25.56
C GLU A 111 -0.21 -1.94 25.04
N GLU A 112 0.34 -2.71 25.98
CA GLU A 112 1.04 -3.95 25.66
C GLU A 112 0.06 -5.00 25.17
N ARG A 113 0.41 -5.60 24.03
CA ARG A 113 -0.29 -6.69 23.37
C ARG A 113 0.74 -7.65 22.81
N ALA A 114 1.15 -8.61 23.63
CA ALA A 114 1.91 -9.76 23.16
C ALA A 114 1.05 -10.56 22.18
N VAL A 115 1.49 -10.64 20.93
CA VAL A 115 0.83 -11.40 19.86
C VAL A 115 1.83 -12.37 19.27
N GLU A 116 1.47 -13.65 19.22
CA GLU A 116 2.31 -14.70 18.60
C GLU A 116 2.18 -14.67 17.07
N VAL A 117 2.75 -13.62 16.47
CA VAL A 117 2.76 -13.42 15.01
C VAL A 117 3.52 -14.55 14.30
N GLY A 118 4.63 -15.01 14.91
CA GLY A 118 5.50 -16.03 14.31
C GLY A 118 4.78 -17.34 14.00
N GLU A 119 3.91 -17.82 14.89
CA GLU A 119 3.12 -19.04 14.68
C GLU A 119 2.13 -18.86 13.53
N THR A 120 1.48 -17.69 13.44
CA THR A 120 0.50 -17.39 12.38
C THR A 120 1.18 -17.33 11.02
N ILE A 121 2.32 -16.63 10.91
CA ILE A 121 3.11 -16.58 9.68
C ILE A 121 3.59 -17.98 9.29
N HIS A 122 4.04 -18.79 10.25
CA HIS A 122 4.45 -20.17 9.99
C HIS A 122 3.29 -21.01 9.44
N HIS A 123 2.11 -20.95 10.04
CA HIS A 123 0.93 -21.65 9.53
C HIS A 123 0.63 -21.24 8.09
N LEU A 124 0.56 -19.93 7.82
CA LEU A 124 0.26 -19.41 6.49
C LEU A 124 1.30 -19.83 5.47
N TRP A 125 2.59 -19.81 5.84
CA TRP A 125 3.68 -20.30 5.02
C TRP A 125 3.50 -21.77 4.67
N MET A 126 3.22 -22.63 5.65
CA MET A 126 3.01 -24.08 5.39
C MET A 126 1.81 -24.34 4.48
N ARG A 127 0.68 -23.66 4.72
CA ARG A 127 -0.52 -23.74 3.86
C ARG A 127 -0.20 -23.32 2.42
N GLN A 128 0.66 -22.32 2.27
CA GLN A 128 1.10 -21.83 0.98
C GLN A 128 2.01 -22.84 0.26
N LEU A 129 2.92 -23.51 0.98
CA LEU A 129 3.73 -24.60 0.44
C LEU A 129 2.90 -25.80 -0.04
N GLU A 130 1.84 -26.17 0.68
CA GLU A 130 0.91 -27.24 0.28
C GLU A 130 0.25 -26.97 -1.08
N SER A 131 0.10 -25.69 -1.45
CA SER A 131 -0.46 -25.28 -2.75
C SER A 131 0.55 -25.35 -3.92
N GLY A 132 1.82 -25.63 -3.62
CA GLY A 132 2.93 -25.79 -4.55
C GLY A 132 3.93 -24.63 -4.52
N ILE A 133 5.19 -24.93 -4.19
CA ILE A 133 6.28 -23.94 -4.06
C ILE A 133 6.55 -23.17 -5.36
N GLU A 134 6.36 -23.80 -6.52
CA GLU A 134 6.60 -23.20 -7.83
C GLU A 134 5.74 -21.95 -8.07
N ARG A 135 4.59 -21.81 -7.39
CA ARG A 135 3.72 -20.64 -7.48
C ARG A 135 4.32 -19.37 -6.87
N PHE A 136 5.33 -19.50 -6.00
CA PHE A 136 6.04 -18.35 -5.42
C PHE A 136 7.12 -17.77 -6.35
N PHE A 137 7.50 -18.49 -7.40
CA PHE A 137 8.57 -18.13 -8.32
C PHE A 137 8.01 -17.80 -9.71
N VAL A 138 8.45 -16.69 -10.30
CA VAL A 138 8.18 -16.37 -11.71
C VAL A 138 9.05 -17.24 -12.62
N GLU A 139 8.50 -17.57 -13.80
CA GLU A 139 9.17 -18.05 -15.01
C GLU A 139 10.70 -17.90 -14.94
N GLY A 140 11.41 -18.95 -14.51
CA GLY A 140 12.84 -18.85 -14.24
C GLY A 140 13.45 -20.01 -13.47
N GLY A 141 12.63 -20.81 -12.79
CA GLY A 141 13.06 -22.06 -12.13
C GLY A 141 13.06 -21.92 -10.61
N CYS A 142 12.22 -22.71 -9.96
CA CYS A 142 12.34 -22.98 -8.54
C CYS A 142 13.77 -23.50 -8.27
N PRO A 143 14.48 -23.03 -7.23
CA PRO A 143 15.71 -23.66 -6.78
C PRO A 143 15.43 -25.16 -6.62
N SER A 144 16.34 -26.02 -7.07
CA SER A 144 16.19 -27.48 -7.00
C SER A 144 16.27 -28.03 -5.56
N THR A 145 16.09 -27.16 -4.56
CA THR A 145 16.00 -27.54 -3.16
C THR A 145 14.76 -28.40 -2.99
N SER A 146 14.90 -29.53 -2.29
CA SER A 146 13.78 -30.41 -2.00
C SER A 146 12.67 -29.64 -1.29
N ASP A 147 11.40 -29.98 -1.55
CA ASP A 147 10.23 -29.35 -0.90
C ASP A 147 10.38 -29.23 0.62
N THR A 148 11.07 -30.20 1.24
CA THR A 148 11.41 -30.25 2.67
C THR A 148 12.34 -29.13 3.18
N TRP A 149 13.06 -28.43 2.30
CA TRP A 149 13.88 -27.28 2.68
C TRP A 149 13.00 -26.06 2.97
N TRP A 150 12.02 -25.80 2.10
CA TRP A 150 11.10 -24.66 2.25
C TRP A 150 10.26 -24.77 3.52
N GLU A 151 9.86 -25.99 3.90
CA GLU A 151 9.16 -26.26 5.16
C GLU A 151 9.99 -25.86 6.39
N ARG A 152 11.32 -25.86 6.28
CA ARG A 152 12.22 -25.56 7.41
C ARG A 152 12.57 -24.08 7.55
N VAL A 153 12.26 -23.24 6.55
CA VAL A 153 12.58 -21.80 6.54
C VAL A 153 12.16 -21.09 7.84
N PRO A 154 10.93 -21.24 8.37
CA PRO A 154 10.53 -20.60 9.62
C PRO A 154 11.45 -20.93 10.81
N SER A 155 11.87 -22.20 10.91
CA SER A 155 12.79 -22.64 11.98
C SER A 155 14.22 -22.16 11.78
N MET A 156 14.66 -21.97 10.53
CA MET A 156 16.02 -21.53 10.19
C MET A 156 16.23 -20.03 10.37
N LEU A 157 15.16 -19.25 10.49
CA LEU A 157 15.26 -17.81 10.75
C LEU A 157 15.75 -17.49 12.17
N GLU A 158 15.71 -18.44 13.12
CA GLU A 158 16.29 -18.31 14.48
C GLU A 158 15.98 -16.97 15.20
N GLY A 159 14.76 -16.45 15.05
CA GLY A 159 14.34 -15.17 15.65
C GLY A 159 14.55 -13.94 14.77
N ALA A 160 15.15 -14.09 13.58
CA ALA A 160 15.10 -13.08 12.54
C ALA A 160 13.68 -12.95 11.97
N ALA A 161 13.37 -11.76 11.44
CA ALA A 161 12.05 -11.50 10.89
C ALA A 161 11.78 -12.32 9.60
N PHE A 162 10.52 -12.73 9.40
CA PHE A 162 10.11 -13.49 8.22
C PHE A 162 9.98 -12.57 6.99
N VAL A 163 11.10 -12.30 6.32
CA VAL A 163 11.15 -11.41 5.15
C VAL A 163 12.06 -11.95 4.05
N ALA A 164 11.79 -11.54 2.81
CA ALA A 164 12.53 -12.02 1.64
C ALA A 164 14.07 -11.89 1.79
N PRO A 165 14.65 -10.78 2.28
CA PRO A 165 16.11 -10.69 2.46
C PRO A 165 16.70 -11.79 3.36
N HIS A 166 16.09 -12.07 4.51
CA HIS A 166 16.58 -13.11 5.43
C HIS A 166 16.39 -14.52 4.85
N ILE A 167 15.26 -14.75 4.17
CA ILE A 167 15.00 -16.03 3.50
C ILE A 167 16.03 -16.26 2.39
N LEU A 168 16.37 -15.23 1.61
CA LEU A 168 17.39 -15.29 0.55
C LEU A 168 18.79 -15.54 1.10
N GLU A 169 19.14 -14.88 2.21
CA GLU A 169 20.42 -15.08 2.90
C GLU A 169 20.57 -16.55 3.35
N ILE A 170 19.53 -17.12 3.97
CA ILE A 170 19.51 -18.52 4.40
C ILE A 170 19.51 -19.49 3.21
N ALA A 171 18.87 -19.11 2.10
CA ALA A 171 18.82 -19.93 0.89
C ALA A 171 20.12 -19.90 0.07
N GLU A 172 21.07 -19.00 0.39
CA GLU A 172 22.24 -18.69 -0.44
C GLU A 172 21.86 -18.36 -1.90
N ILE A 173 20.62 -17.91 -2.14
CA ILE A 173 20.12 -17.59 -3.48
C ILE A 173 20.53 -16.16 -3.83
N THR A 174 21.15 -15.98 -5.00
CA THR A 174 21.43 -14.64 -5.51
C THR A 174 20.11 -13.90 -5.79
N PRO A 175 19.93 -12.64 -5.34
CA PRO A 175 18.67 -11.89 -5.50
C PRO A 175 18.10 -11.84 -6.93
N LYS A 176 18.96 -11.99 -7.94
CA LYS A 176 18.61 -12.03 -9.36
C LYS A 176 17.73 -13.22 -9.77
N LEU A 177 17.65 -14.28 -8.96
CA LEU A 177 16.89 -15.50 -9.24
C LEU A 177 15.54 -15.57 -8.52
N PHE A 178 15.14 -14.53 -7.79
CA PHE A 178 13.92 -14.54 -6.96
C PHE A 178 12.93 -13.44 -7.34
N PRO A 179 12.03 -13.66 -8.31
CA PRO A 179 10.88 -12.79 -8.53
C PRO A 179 9.62 -13.59 -8.13
N ARG A 180 8.98 -13.38 -6.98
CA ARG A 180 8.17 -12.19 -6.63
C ARG A 180 8.32 -11.88 -5.14
N PRO A 181 9.03 -10.80 -4.78
CA PRO A 181 8.93 -10.24 -3.43
C PRO A 181 7.47 -10.09 -2.94
N PRO A 182 6.48 -9.69 -3.77
CA PRO A 182 5.09 -9.54 -3.35
C PRO A 182 4.43 -10.76 -2.69
N SER A 183 4.77 -12.00 -3.06
CA SER A 183 4.09 -13.19 -2.52
C SER A 183 4.63 -13.64 -1.15
N LEU A 184 5.91 -13.41 -0.87
CA LEU A 184 6.45 -13.61 0.47
C LEU A 184 5.95 -12.52 1.42
N TYR A 185 5.88 -11.28 0.92
CA TYR A 185 5.33 -10.18 1.68
C TYR A 185 3.86 -10.42 2.01
N SER A 186 3.04 -10.87 1.06
CA SER A 186 1.62 -11.14 1.35
C SER A 186 1.40 -12.18 2.45
N ILE A 187 2.32 -13.13 2.64
CA ILE A 187 2.24 -14.12 3.74
C ILE A 187 2.56 -13.49 5.08
N ALA A 188 3.67 -12.76 5.17
CA ALA A 188 4.03 -12.05 6.40
C ALA A 188 2.94 -11.04 6.77
N ASP A 189 2.52 -10.24 5.79
CA ASP A 189 1.45 -9.25 5.85
C ASP A 189 0.15 -9.89 6.36
N ALA A 190 -0.29 -11.00 5.76
CA ALA A 190 -1.48 -11.71 6.24
C ALA A 190 -1.32 -12.26 7.66
N GLY A 191 -0.14 -12.79 8.01
CA GLY A 191 0.10 -13.35 9.33
C GLY A 191 0.09 -12.30 10.44
N TYR A 192 0.70 -11.13 10.20
CA TYR A 192 0.59 -9.99 11.11
C TYR A 192 -0.86 -9.52 11.24
N ALA A 193 -1.59 -9.43 10.12
CA ALA A 193 -2.95 -8.95 10.13
C ALA A 193 -3.86 -9.87 10.96
N GLU A 194 -3.80 -11.16 10.63
CA GLU A 194 -4.60 -12.20 11.26
C GLU A 194 -4.29 -12.34 12.75
N ALA A 195 -3.01 -12.37 13.13
CA ALA A 195 -2.62 -12.53 14.52
C ALA A 195 -3.11 -11.35 15.38
N HIS A 196 -2.92 -10.11 14.91
CA HIS A 196 -3.38 -8.93 15.66
C HIS A 196 -4.90 -8.79 15.67
N CYS A 197 -5.58 -9.02 14.54
CA CYS A 197 -7.05 -8.96 14.48
C CYS A 197 -7.68 -10.01 15.40
N SER A 198 -7.18 -11.24 15.39
CA SER A 198 -7.68 -12.32 16.24
C SER A 198 -7.45 -12.01 17.73
N ASN A 199 -6.25 -11.55 18.08
CA ASN A 199 -5.90 -11.20 19.47
C ASN A 199 -6.78 -10.06 20.03
N LEU A 200 -7.15 -9.09 19.19
CA LEU A 200 -7.91 -7.91 19.60
C LEU A 200 -9.43 -8.04 19.40
N ALA A 201 -9.89 -9.18 18.86
CA ALA A 201 -11.25 -9.34 18.34
C ALA A 201 -11.64 -8.14 17.44
N ALA A 202 -10.70 -7.75 16.56
CA ALA A 202 -10.79 -6.54 15.77
C ALA A 202 -11.01 -6.83 14.30
N ALA A 203 -11.75 -5.95 13.64
CA ALA A 203 -11.88 -5.97 12.18
C ALA A 203 -10.76 -5.18 11.50
N LEU A 204 -10.45 -5.55 10.25
CA LEU A 204 -9.48 -4.89 9.37
C LEU A 204 -10.19 -4.06 8.30
N ILE A 205 -9.67 -2.88 7.95
CA ILE A 205 -10.11 -2.15 6.75
C ILE A 205 -9.53 -2.85 5.50
N SER A 206 -10.40 -3.31 4.61
CA SER A 206 -10.03 -3.98 3.35
C SER A 206 -10.33 -3.11 2.12
N ASP A 207 -9.99 -3.60 0.92
CA ASP A 207 -10.30 -2.98 -0.39
C ASP A 207 -9.70 -1.58 -0.57
N LEU A 208 -8.51 -1.35 -0.02
CA LEU A 208 -7.75 -0.14 -0.25
C LEU A 208 -7.08 -0.20 -1.63
N VAL A 209 -7.21 0.85 -2.43
CA VAL A 209 -6.77 0.84 -3.84
C VAL A 209 -5.28 1.09 -3.96
N TYR A 210 -4.76 2.03 -3.17
CA TYR A 210 -3.37 2.49 -3.22
C TYR A 210 -2.54 1.89 -2.10
N LEU A 211 -3.18 1.53 -0.99
CA LEU A 211 -2.56 0.85 0.14
C LEU A 211 -2.66 -0.66 0.07
N ASP A 212 -3.45 -1.22 -0.88
CA ASP A 212 -3.60 -2.64 -1.24
C ASP A 212 -2.96 -3.58 -0.21
N LEU A 213 -3.65 -3.68 0.93
CA LEU A 213 -3.19 -4.40 2.11
C LEU A 213 -3.71 -5.81 1.99
N THR A 214 -2.76 -6.75 1.89
CA THR A 214 -2.98 -8.19 2.02
C THR A 214 -3.94 -8.81 1.01
N ASP A 215 -3.52 -9.93 0.42
CA ASP A 215 -4.48 -10.79 -0.29
C ASP A 215 -5.52 -11.28 0.72
N ALA A 216 -6.77 -10.81 0.60
CA ALA A 216 -7.85 -11.14 1.53
C ALA A 216 -8.11 -12.65 1.60
N SER A 217 -7.71 -13.43 0.60
CA SER A 217 -7.79 -14.90 0.65
C SER A 217 -6.83 -15.52 1.68
N LEU A 218 -5.82 -14.77 2.13
CA LEU A 218 -4.86 -15.22 3.13
C LEU A 218 -5.32 -14.95 4.56
N LEU A 219 -6.16 -13.93 4.77
CA LEU A 219 -6.70 -13.51 6.05
C LEU A 219 -7.78 -14.49 6.49
N GLY A 220 -7.46 -15.49 7.34
CA GLY A 220 -8.34 -16.59 7.74
C GLY A 220 -9.80 -16.21 8.08
N ASP A 221 -10.12 -16.08 9.36
CA ASP A 221 -11.47 -15.70 9.84
C ASP A 221 -11.56 -14.21 10.26
N VAL A 222 -10.65 -13.38 9.76
CA VAL A 222 -10.58 -11.95 10.13
C VAL A 222 -11.80 -11.20 9.60
N ALA A 223 -12.51 -10.52 10.50
CA ALA A 223 -13.60 -9.65 10.10
C ALA A 223 -13.09 -8.47 9.26
N LEU A 224 -13.75 -8.18 8.12
CA LEU A 224 -13.35 -7.12 7.21
C LEU A 224 -14.39 -5.99 7.15
N VAL A 225 -13.88 -4.75 7.09
CA VAL A 225 -14.66 -3.55 6.79
C VAL A 225 -14.21 -3.04 5.44
N SER A 226 -15.02 -3.30 4.42
CA SER A 226 -14.75 -2.85 3.05
C SER A 226 -14.70 -1.34 2.94
N TYR A 227 -13.51 -0.79 2.65
CA TYR A 227 -13.32 0.63 2.38
C TYR A 227 -14.23 1.11 1.24
N LYS A 228 -14.31 0.33 0.15
CA LYS A 228 -15.17 0.64 -0.99
C LYS A 228 -16.64 0.76 -0.58
N ARG A 229 -17.19 -0.23 0.14
CA ARG A 229 -18.60 -0.21 0.57
C ARG A 229 -18.87 0.91 1.57
N ALA A 230 -17.93 1.19 2.48
CA ALA A 230 -18.04 2.31 3.41
C ALA A 230 -18.11 3.66 2.67
N ARG A 231 -17.27 3.85 1.64
CA ARG A 231 -17.31 5.05 0.80
C ARG A 231 -18.62 5.21 0.06
N GLU A 232 -19.11 4.14 -0.56
CA GLU A 232 -20.40 4.15 -1.26
C GLU A 232 -21.55 4.45 -0.30
N ALA A 233 -21.54 3.87 0.91
CA ALA A 233 -22.53 4.16 1.94
C ALA A 233 -22.51 5.63 2.36
N LEU A 234 -21.34 6.20 2.61
CA LEU A 234 -21.19 7.64 2.93
C LEU A 234 -21.63 8.54 1.77
N ALA A 235 -21.32 8.18 0.53
CA ALA A 235 -21.74 8.92 -0.66
C ALA A 235 -23.27 8.94 -0.81
N ARG A 236 -23.92 7.77 -0.68
CA ARG A 236 -25.39 7.64 -0.77
C ARG A 236 -26.13 8.49 0.27
N ASN A 237 -25.49 8.74 1.42
CA ASN A 237 -26.07 9.53 2.51
C ASN A 237 -25.60 11.00 2.48
N ASN A 238 -24.91 11.46 1.43
CA ASN A 238 -24.33 12.80 1.31
C ASN A 238 -23.35 13.17 2.44
N LEU A 239 -22.69 12.18 3.03
CA LEU A 239 -21.72 12.34 4.12
C LEU A 239 -20.27 12.25 3.63
N LEU A 240 -20.03 11.79 2.40
CA LEU A 240 -18.68 11.54 1.88
C LEU A 240 -17.77 12.77 1.99
N ASP A 241 -18.20 13.91 1.47
CA ASP A 241 -17.36 15.12 1.46
C ASP A 241 -17.24 15.73 2.87
N PHE A 242 -18.30 15.63 3.68
CA PHE A 242 -18.24 16.00 5.08
C PHE A 242 -17.17 15.21 5.83
N VAL A 243 -17.22 13.86 5.76
CA VAL A 243 -16.24 13.00 6.45
C VAL A 243 -14.81 13.27 5.97
N ARG A 244 -14.61 13.58 4.69
CA ARG A 244 -13.29 13.91 4.15
C ARG A 244 -12.71 15.21 4.72
N ALA A 245 -13.56 16.20 4.98
CA ALA A 245 -13.12 17.54 5.35
C ALA A 245 -13.24 17.86 6.85
N CYS A 246 -14.07 17.13 7.59
CA CYS A 246 -14.45 17.49 8.95
C CYS A 246 -13.26 17.46 9.93
N SER A 247 -13.38 18.21 11.03
CA SER A 247 -12.46 18.17 12.16
C SER A 247 -12.56 16.86 12.94
N ALA A 248 -11.66 16.65 13.91
CA ALA A 248 -11.71 15.50 14.80
C ALA A 248 -12.96 15.52 15.72
N GLU A 249 -13.35 16.71 16.19
CA GLU A 249 -14.54 16.94 17.01
C GLU A 249 -15.82 16.64 16.23
N GLU A 250 -15.88 17.12 14.98
CA GLU A 250 -17.00 16.84 14.08
C GLU A 250 -17.09 15.34 13.75
N LEU A 251 -15.95 14.67 13.54
CA LEU A 251 -15.90 13.23 13.31
C LEU A 251 -16.39 12.45 14.54
N LEU A 252 -16.00 12.88 15.74
CA LEU A 252 -16.47 12.30 17.01
C LEU A 252 -17.98 12.50 17.21
N GLY A 253 -18.49 13.69 16.89
CA GLY A 253 -19.93 13.97 16.90
C GLY A 253 -20.68 13.07 15.92
N LEU A 254 -20.19 12.96 14.69
CA LEU A 254 -20.78 12.10 13.66
C LEU A 254 -20.84 10.64 14.09
N ARG A 255 -19.75 10.14 14.71
CA ARG A 255 -19.67 8.77 15.23
C ARG A 255 -20.77 8.48 16.25
N SER A 256 -21.14 9.45 17.06
CA SER A 256 -22.22 9.33 18.04
C SER A 256 -23.60 9.34 17.41
N SER A 257 -23.76 10.05 16.28
CA SER A 257 -25.04 10.20 15.58
C SER A 257 -25.35 9.08 14.58
N ILE A 258 -24.32 8.38 14.09
CA ILE A 258 -24.46 7.42 13.00
C ILE A 258 -23.67 6.15 13.30
N SER A 259 -24.26 4.99 13.00
CA SER A 259 -23.53 3.73 12.90
C SER A 259 -23.18 3.47 11.43
N LEU A 260 -21.90 3.67 11.06
CA LEU A 260 -21.45 3.42 9.69
C LEU A 260 -21.63 1.94 9.31
N THR A 261 -21.45 1.02 10.25
CA THR A 261 -21.75 -0.40 10.06
C THR A 261 -23.20 -0.60 9.64
N GLN A 262 -24.17 0.06 10.29
CA GLN A 262 -25.58 -0.04 9.86
C GLN A 262 -25.81 0.57 8.47
N LEU A 263 -25.15 1.68 8.12
CA LEU A 263 -25.26 2.29 6.78
C LEU A 263 -24.68 1.41 5.67
N ILE A 264 -23.65 0.61 5.98
CA ILE A 264 -23.07 -0.35 5.03
C ILE A 264 -24.06 -1.48 4.76
N HIS A 265 -24.81 -1.93 5.78
CA HIS A 265 -25.71 -3.08 5.70
C HIS A 265 -27.15 -2.76 5.28
N SER A 266 -27.62 -1.51 5.41
CA SER A 266 -29.03 -1.08 5.19
C SER A 266 -29.57 -1.21 3.76
N LYS A 267 -28.79 -1.76 2.82
CA LYS A 267 -29.23 -2.03 1.44
C LYS A 267 -29.00 -3.48 0.99
N THR A 268 -28.38 -4.33 1.81
CA THR A 268 -28.08 -5.72 1.43
C THR A 268 -29.32 -6.62 1.43
N GLU A 269 -30.46 -6.16 1.96
CA GLU A 269 -31.73 -6.89 1.88
C GLU A 269 -32.42 -6.76 0.51
N SER A 270 -31.95 -5.91 -0.40
CA SER A 270 -32.47 -5.85 -1.78
C SER A 270 -31.62 -6.60 -2.81
N ASP A 271 -30.38 -6.95 -2.49
CA ASP A 271 -29.44 -7.63 -3.40
C ASP A 271 -28.66 -8.71 -2.62
N ASN A 272 -29.09 -9.97 -2.74
CA ASN A 272 -28.48 -11.12 -2.06
C ASN A 272 -27.01 -11.33 -2.47
N ALA A 273 -26.08 -11.28 -1.50
CA ALA A 273 -25.07 -12.32 -1.21
C ALA A 273 -24.07 -11.87 -0.12
N ILE A 274 -24.17 -12.50 1.06
CA ILE A 274 -23.12 -12.90 2.01
C ILE A 274 -22.06 -11.83 2.43
N VAL A 275 -22.23 -11.32 3.65
CA VAL A 275 -21.14 -11.24 4.64
C VAL A 275 -21.72 -11.75 5.95
N ASP A 276 -21.36 -12.97 6.31
CA ASP A 276 -21.61 -13.55 7.62
C ASP A 276 -20.62 -12.87 8.58
N LEU A 277 -21.04 -11.76 9.19
CA LEU A 277 -20.39 -11.29 10.42
C LEU A 277 -20.73 -12.36 11.46
N GLY A 278 -19.82 -13.33 11.63
CA GLY A 278 -19.99 -14.46 12.54
C GLY A 278 -20.65 -13.98 13.83
N GLN A 279 -21.76 -14.66 14.20
CA GLN A 279 -22.77 -14.32 15.22
C GLN A 279 -22.29 -13.54 16.46
N HIS A 280 -21.89 -12.29 16.26
CA HIS A 280 -21.66 -11.31 17.30
C HIS A 280 -22.81 -10.33 17.25
N ASP A 281 -23.40 -10.09 18.42
CA ASP A 281 -24.56 -9.25 18.65
C ASP A 281 -24.53 -8.00 17.75
N SER A 282 -25.41 -7.96 16.74
CA SER A 282 -25.52 -6.92 15.69
C SER A 282 -25.71 -5.47 16.19
N ARG A 283 -25.70 -5.28 17.51
CA ARG A 283 -25.82 -4.00 18.21
C ARG A 283 -24.48 -3.42 18.69
N ALA A 284 -23.44 -4.24 18.86
CA ALA A 284 -22.11 -3.77 19.27
C ALA A 284 -21.29 -3.36 18.05
N ARG A 285 -20.59 -2.23 18.10
CA ARG A 285 -19.64 -1.87 17.04
C ARG A 285 -18.35 -2.68 17.26
N PRO A 286 -17.70 -3.18 16.20
CA PRO A 286 -16.45 -3.92 16.39
C PRO A 286 -15.36 -2.98 16.89
N ASN A 287 -14.36 -3.52 17.61
CA ASN A 287 -13.07 -2.85 17.65
C ASN A 287 -12.45 -2.90 16.25
N ILE A 288 -11.80 -1.83 15.81
CA ILE A 288 -11.10 -1.85 14.53
C ILE A 288 -9.64 -1.64 14.79
N LEU A 289 -8.87 -2.54 14.21
CA LEU A 289 -7.45 -2.42 14.16
C LEU A 289 -7.13 -1.70 12.85
N TYR A 290 -6.63 -0.46 12.98
CA TYR A 290 -6.09 0.26 11.84
C TYR A 290 -4.68 -0.23 11.59
N LEU A 291 -4.64 -1.31 10.83
CA LEU A 291 -3.45 -2.12 10.73
C LEU A 291 -2.36 -1.43 9.91
N HIS A 292 -1.20 -1.73 10.41
CA HIS A 292 0.09 -1.62 9.79
C HIS A 292 0.70 -2.98 9.98
N LEU A 293 1.22 -3.50 8.90
CA LEU A 293 1.73 -4.84 8.82
C LEU A 293 3.23 -4.72 8.65
N GLU A 294 3.96 -5.31 9.59
CA GLU A 294 5.42 -5.20 9.59
C GLU A 294 5.96 -5.97 8.38
N ALA A 295 6.60 -5.27 7.47
CA ALA A 295 7.43 -5.89 6.47
C ALA A 295 8.77 -5.17 6.42
N HIS A 296 9.84 -5.91 6.66
CA HIS A 296 11.20 -5.42 6.59
C HIS A 296 11.70 -5.49 5.14
N MET A 297 12.26 -4.39 4.65
CA MET A 297 13.01 -4.37 3.39
C MET A 297 14.50 -4.36 3.69
N GLY A 298 15.23 -5.22 3.01
CA GLY A 298 16.63 -5.06 2.70
C GLY A 298 16.71 -4.82 1.20
N ASP A 299 16.99 -3.59 0.78
CA ASP A 299 18.08 -3.28 -0.18
C ASP A 299 17.98 -1.89 -0.83
N SER A 300 19.17 -1.39 -1.11
CA SER A 300 19.47 -0.22 -1.94
C SER A 300 19.92 -0.70 -3.33
N TYR A 301 19.27 -0.22 -4.39
CA TYR A 301 19.67 -0.54 -5.77
C TYR A 301 20.34 0.68 -6.42
N ASN A 302 21.64 0.55 -6.72
CA ASN A 302 22.36 1.42 -7.64
C ASN A 302 22.22 0.85 -9.06
N VAL A 303 21.62 1.60 -9.97
CA VAL A 303 21.54 1.25 -11.39
C VAL A 303 22.79 1.80 -12.08
N SER A 304 23.71 0.93 -12.49
CA SER A 304 24.83 1.28 -13.35
C SER A 304 24.55 0.94 -14.81
N HIS A 305 25.03 1.84 -15.68
CA HIS A 305 24.90 1.92 -17.14
C HIS A 305 24.96 0.59 -17.92
N ILE A 306 24.07 0.47 -18.91
CA ILE A 306 24.30 -0.36 -20.12
C ILE A 306 24.20 0.56 -21.34
N SER A 307 25.31 0.67 -22.07
CA SER A 307 25.41 1.30 -23.38
C SER A 307 25.32 0.24 -24.48
N GLY A 308 24.57 0.52 -25.54
CA GLY A 308 24.83 -0.04 -26.87
C GLY A 308 23.66 -0.78 -27.54
N SER A 309 23.36 -0.31 -28.75
CA SER A 309 22.67 -0.97 -29.88
C SER A 309 21.14 -1.13 -29.86
N SER A 310 20.51 -0.40 -30.81
CA SER A 310 19.21 -0.59 -31.46
C SER A 310 18.02 -1.07 -30.61
N LEU A 311 17.19 -0.12 -30.18
CA LEU A 311 15.85 -0.37 -29.65
C LEU A 311 14.93 -0.91 -30.76
N ASN A 312 14.83 -2.24 -30.85
CA ASN A 312 13.60 -2.87 -31.28
C ASN A 312 12.63 -2.75 -30.10
N LEU A 313 11.56 -1.95 -30.23
CA LEU A 313 10.43 -1.94 -29.30
C LEU A 313 9.69 -3.28 -29.45
N GLY A 314 10.27 -4.33 -28.86
CA GLY A 314 9.69 -5.67 -28.87
C GLY A 314 8.39 -5.70 -28.08
N SER A 315 7.36 -6.30 -28.69
CA SER A 315 6.16 -6.89 -28.09
C SER A 315 6.11 -6.85 -26.55
N PHE A 316 5.44 -5.85 -25.99
CA PHE A 316 5.17 -5.74 -24.56
C PHE A 316 3.92 -6.55 -24.16
N ASN A 317 3.91 -7.02 -22.91
CA ASN A 317 2.93 -7.94 -22.34
C ASN A 317 1.53 -7.29 -22.25
N ASN A 318 0.51 -7.91 -22.83
CA ASN A 318 -0.84 -7.36 -23.02
C ASN A 318 -1.71 -7.20 -21.74
N ASN A 319 -1.16 -7.33 -20.54
CA ASN A 319 -1.94 -7.46 -19.30
C ASN A 319 -1.93 -6.22 -18.38
N SER A 320 -1.22 -5.15 -18.71
CA SER A 320 -1.44 -3.85 -18.07
C SER A 320 -2.70 -3.22 -18.67
N PRO A 321 -3.69 -2.79 -17.87
CA PRO A 321 -4.91 -2.20 -18.41
C PRO A 321 -4.52 -0.98 -19.24
N ARG A 322 -4.75 -1.07 -20.55
CA ARG A 322 -4.51 0.06 -21.44
C ARG A 322 -5.50 1.16 -21.08
N LEU A 323 -4.99 2.33 -20.72
CA LEU A 323 -5.79 3.55 -20.73
C LEU A 323 -6.22 3.80 -22.18
N GLU A 324 -7.44 3.36 -22.51
CA GLU A 324 -8.13 3.73 -23.75
C GLU A 324 -8.40 5.24 -23.70
N VAL A 325 -7.99 5.93 -24.75
CA VAL A 325 -8.13 7.38 -24.89
C VAL A 325 -9.06 7.60 -26.09
N ASP A 326 -10.34 7.74 -25.80
CA ASP A 326 -11.39 7.81 -26.84
C ASP A 326 -11.85 9.25 -27.10
N SER A 327 -11.40 10.19 -26.28
CA SER A 327 -11.77 11.60 -26.38
C SER A 327 -10.61 12.53 -26.08
N ALA A 328 -10.74 13.79 -26.51
CA ALA A 328 -9.79 14.84 -26.16
C ALA A 328 -9.72 15.05 -24.63
N GLN A 329 -10.82 14.82 -23.90
CA GLN A 329 -10.85 14.93 -22.45
C GLN A 329 -10.01 13.83 -21.79
N ASP A 330 -10.06 12.61 -22.31
CA ASP A 330 -9.22 11.50 -21.83
C ASP A 330 -7.75 11.78 -22.13
N ALA A 331 -7.45 12.34 -23.31
CA ALA A 331 -6.10 12.72 -23.70
C ALA A 331 -5.52 13.80 -22.76
N LEU A 332 -6.34 14.75 -22.33
CA LEU A 332 -5.94 15.77 -21.34
C LEU A 332 -5.62 15.16 -19.97
N VAL A 333 -6.41 14.18 -19.51
CA VAL A 333 -6.14 13.46 -18.25
C VAL A 333 -4.83 12.66 -18.35
N VAL A 334 -4.58 12.02 -19.49
CA VAL A 334 -3.34 11.27 -19.73
C VAL A 334 -2.13 12.22 -19.80
N LEU A 335 -2.28 13.40 -20.41
CA LEU A 335 -1.24 14.43 -20.44
C LEU A 335 -0.93 14.99 -19.05
N GLU A 336 -1.93 15.16 -18.18
CA GLU A 336 -1.70 15.59 -16.79
C GLU A 336 -0.88 14.55 -16.01
N GLN A 337 -1.21 13.26 -16.15
CA GLN A 337 -0.41 12.18 -15.55
C GLN A 337 1.01 12.14 -16.11
N LEU A 338 1.17 12.37 -17.42
CA LEU A 338 2.49 12.42 -18.05
C LEU A 338 3.32 13.62 -17.55
N ARG A 339 2.69 14.77 -17.28
CA ARG A 339 3.36 15.93 -16.66
C ARG A 339 3.85 15.61 -15.26
N ASP A 340 3.05 14.92 -14.44
CA ASP A 340 3.46 14.53 -13.09
C ASP A 340 4.68 13.60 -13.12
N LEU A 341 4.71 12.64 -14.07
CA LEU A 341 5.85 11.73 -14.24
C LEU A 341 7.11 12.42 -14.80
N LEU A 342 6.94 13.52 -15.52
CA LEU A 342 8.04 14.30 -16.10
C LEU A 342 8.39 15.55 -15.28
N ALA A 343 7.89 15.65 -14.04
CA ALA A 343 8.10 16.81 -13.16
C ALA A 343 9.59 17.20 -13.01
N GLU A 344 10.49 16.21 -13.03
CA GLU A 344 11.94 16.39 -12.89
C GLU A 344 12.66 16.67 -14.23
N HIS A 345 11.91 16.71 -15.34
CA HIS A 345 12.43 16.90 -16.70
C HIS A 345 11.84 18.17 -17.34
N PRO A 346 12.32 19.38 -16.97
CA PRO A 346 11.73 20.66 -17.39
C PRO A 346 11.69 20.85 -18.91
N ASN A 347 12.66 20.29 -19.64
CA ASN A 347 12.70 20.33 -21.11
C ASN A 347 11.62 19.45 -21.76
N ALA A 348 11.22 18.34 -21.13
CA ALA A 348 10.14 17.50 -21.63
C ALA A 348 8.77 18.12 -21.29
N LEU A 349 8.65 18.77 -20.14
CA LEU A 349 7.45 19.50 -19.72
C LEU A 349 7.12 20.68 -20.63
N SER A 350 8.13 21.44 -21.08
CA SER A 350 7.92 22.59 -21.97
C SER A 350 7.28 22.20 -23.31
N GLU A 351 7.48 20.95 -23.74
CA GLU A 351 6.93 20.41 -24.98
C GLU A 351 5.51 19.85 -24.84
N ILE A 352 5.06 19.55 -23.61
CA ILE A 352 3.70 19.05 -23.35
C ILE A 352 2.66 20.18 -23.36
N ALA A 353 2.99 21.35 -22.82
CA ALA A 353 2.04 22.46 -22.72
C ALA A 353 1.44 22.90 -24.08
N PRO A 354 2.19 22.93 -25.20
CA PRO A 354 1.63 23.17 -26.52
C PRO A 354 0.64 22.11 -27.00
N VAL A 355 0.86 20.83 -26.67
CA VAL A 355 -0.05 19.72 -27.02
C VAL A 355 -1.36 19.86 -26.27
N GLN A 356 -1.29 20.12 -24.96
CA GLN A 356 -2.44 20.35 -24.10
C GLN A 356 -3.31 21.51 -24.63
N LYS A 357 -2.67 22.64 -24.96
CA LYS A 357 -3.38 23.82 -25.48
C LYS A 357 -4.08 23.56 -26.82
N ALA A 358 -3.50 22.73 -27.68
CA ALA A 358 -4.12 22.36 -28.95
C ALA A 358 -5.34 21.44 -28.74
N LEU A 359 -5.25 20.47 -27.82
CA LEU A 359 -6.37 19.61 -27.45
C LEU A 359 -7.52 20.38 -26.80
N GLU A 360 -7.22 21.32 -25.89
CA GLU A 360 -8.22 22.22 -25.27
C GLU A 360 -8.93 23.09 -26.32
N ALA A 361 -8.23 23.45 -27.41
CA ALA A 361 -8.80 24.21 -28.53
C ALA A 361 -9.57 23.33 -29.54
N GLY A 362 -9.55 22.00 -29.37
CA GLY A 362 -10.14 21.06 -30.33
C GLY A 362 -9.37 20.94 -31.65
N ASP A 363 -8.12 21.40 -31.71
CA ASP A 363 -7.26 21.36 -32.90
C ASP A 363 -6.38 20.11 -32.87
N THR A 364 -6.93 19.00 -33.35
CA THR A 364 -6.28 17.68 -33.31
C THR A 364 -5.04 17.60 -34.22
N GLU A 365 -5.02 18.32 -35.34
CA GLU A 365 -3.87 18.35 -36.26
C GLU A 365 -2.70 19.12 -35.67
N ALA A 366 -2.97 20.27 -35.02
CA ALA A 366 -1.96 20.99 -34.26
C ALA A 366 -1.45 20.14 -33.09
N ALA A 367 -2.34 19.43 -32.39
CA ALA A 367 -1.95 18.54 -31.29
C ALA A 367 -1.01 17.41 -31.78
N ARG A 368 -1.33 16.76 -32.90
CA ARG A 368 -0.50 15.71 -33.53
C ARG A 368 0.89 16.23 -33.90
N THR A 369 0.95 17.36 -34.60
CA THR A 369 2.24 17.98 -35.00
C THR A 369 3.13 18.30 -33.79
N ARG A 370 2.53 18.81 -32.71
CA ARG A 370 3.25 19.13 -31.46
C ARG A 370 3.68 17.86 -30.72
N TRP A 371 2.86 16.83 -30.74
CA TRP A 371 3.14 15.54 -30.13
C TRP A 371 4.31 14.82 -30.80
N ASP A 372 4.40 14.86 -32.13
CA ASP A 372 5.53 14.32 -32.87
C ASP A 372 6.85 15.04 -32.51
N GLY A 373 6.79 16.36 -32.36
CA GLY A 373 7.91 17.17 -31.87
C GLY A 373 8.37 16.75 -30.47
N PHE A 374 7.43 16.54 -29.54
CA PHE A 374 7.72 16.02 -28.21
C PHE A 374 8.41 14.64 -28.25
N ARG A 375 7.89 13.69 -29.05
CA ARG A 375 8.48 12.35 -29.19
C ARG A 375 9.90 12.40 -29.78
N GLN A 376 10.14 13.28 -30.74
CA GLN A 376 11.46 13.49 -31.32
C GLN A 376 12.43 14.07 -30.27
N ALA A 377 11.97 15.00 -29.44
CA ALA A 377 12.77 15.56 -28.35
C ALA A 377 13.15 14.51 -27.30
N LEU A 378 12.21 13.64 -26.90
CA LEU A 378 12.49 12.53 -25.97
C LEU A 378 13.56 11.55 -26.49
N THR A 379 13.53 11.29 -27.79
CA THR A 379 14.50 10.41 -28.45
C THR A 379 15.87 11.07 -28.52
N THR A 380 15.92 12.35 -28.90
CA THR A 380 17.17 13.10 -29.10
C THR A 380 17.90 13.37 -27.78
N THR A 381 17.16 13.59 -26.70
CA THR A 381 17.72 13.86 -25.36
C THR A 381 18.11 12.59 -24.59
N GLY A 382 17.83 11.40 -25.14
CA GLY A 382 18.05 10.14 -24.44
C GLY A 382 17.10 9.92 -23.26
N LEU A 383 16.14 10.82 -23.02
CA LEU A 383 15.16 10.70 -21.93
C LEU A 383 14.29 9.45 -22.05
N ALA A 384 14.11 8.91 -23.26
CA ALA A 384 13.45 7.62 -23.46
C ALA A 384 14.19 6.44 -22.79
N ILE A 385 15.51 6.54 -22.62
CA ILE A 385 16.37 5.51 -22.00
C ILE A 385 16.33 5.71 -20.48
N GLY A 386 15.25 5.27 -19.85
CA GLY A 386 15.06 5.43 -18.39
C GLY A 386 13.62 5.73 -17.98
N MET A 387 12.73 5.94 -18.96
CA MET A 387 11.30 6.03 -18.70
C MET A 387 10.77 4.69 -18.19
N GLY A 388 10.06 4.72 -17.07
CA GLY A 388 9.32 3.55 -16.58
C GLY A 388 8.24 3.13 -17.59
N GLU A 389 7.84 1.86 -17.52
CA GLU A 389 6.83 1.24 -18.40
C GLU A 389 5.53 2.06 -18.48
N ARG A 390 5.12 2.68 -17.36
CA ARG A 390 3.96 3.58 -17.30
C ARG A 390 4.10 4.83 -18.17
N THR A 391 5.26 5.48 -18.16
CA THR A 391 5.50 6.68 -18.98
C THR A 391 5.44 6.35 -20.46
N VAL A 392 6.03 5.21 -20.86
CA VAL A 392 5.94 4.69 -22.23
C VAL A 392 4.49 4.42 -22.61
N HIS A 393 3.73 3.76 -21.74
CA HIS A 393 2.32 3.48 -21.98
C HIS A 393 1.48 4.75 -22.19
N LEU A 394 1.65 5.78 -21.35
CA LEU A 394 0.90 7.04 -21.51
C LEU A 394 1.26 7.74 -22.84
N ILE A 395 2.54 7.67 -23.24
CA ILE A 395 3.00 8.18 -24.54
C ILE A 395 2.34 7.41 -25.69
N GLU A 396 2.22 6.09 -25.58
CA GLU A 396 1.54 5.27 -26.60
C GLU A 396 0.03 5.54 -26.64
N SER A 397 -0.63 5.69 -25.49
CA SER A 397 -2.06 6.05 -25.40
C SER A 397 -2.37 7.37 -26.13
N ILE A 398 -1.58 8.42 -25.90
CA ILE A 398 -1.77 9.71 -26.60
C ILE A 398 -1.43 9.56 -28.09
N SER A 399 -0.38 8.79 -28.43
CA SER A 399 -0.02 8.54 -29.83
C SER A 399 -1.12 7.81 -30.58
N ASN A 400 -1.82 6.87 -29.95
CA ASN A 400 -2.91 6.13 -30.58
C ASN A 400 -4.14 7.03 -30.78
N PHE A 401 -4.44 7.93 -29.84
CA PHE A 401 -5.56 8.87 -29.96
C PHE A 401 -5.33 9.93 -31.04
N LEU A 402 -4.11 10.46 -31.15
CA LEU A 402 -3.77 11.50 -32.13
C LEU A 402 -3.57 10.96 -33.55
N ASN A 403 -3.52 9.63 -33.72
CA ASN A 403 -3.28 8.99 -35.02
C ASN A 403 -4.55 8.53 -35.71
#